data_AF-A0A348HD88-F1
#
_entry.id   AF-A0A348HD88-F1
#
_cell.length_a   1.000
_cell.length_b   1.000
_cell.length_c   1.000
_cell.angle_alpha   90.00
_cell.angle_beta   90.00
_cell.angle_gamma   90.00
#
_symmetry.space_group_name_H-M   'P 1'
#
loop_
_entity.id
_entity.type
_entity.pdbx_description
1 polymer ?
#
loop_
_entity_poly.entity_id
_entity_poly.type
_entity_poly.pdbx_seq_one_letter_code
_entity_poly.pdbx_strand_id
1 'polypeptide(L)'
;MKRIVLAMALSAVGLPLAAVAAPASQPAVDAYYHDMLSITHDANQAGEACMSSLKNHRSSATTPACRTFEQRYQRAVDQSESLAARLKVAGQTLHRSDPRLAQLTRATETLNHYMDNYQDRPSAGEQDGVMHIMEEPMH
;
A
#
# COMPACT_ATOMS: atom_id res chain seq x y z
N MET A 1 -9.06 -6.11 -1.41
CA MET A 1 -8.44 -5.29 -0.34
C MET A 1 -8.23 -3.87 -0.87
N LYS A 2 -8.35 -2.85 -0.01
CA LYS A 2 -8.02 -1.47 -0.39
C LYS A 2 -6.51 -1.34 -0.61
N ARG A 3 -6.11 -0.72 -1.71
CA ARG A 3 -4.71 -0.35 -1.97
C ARG A 3 -4.43 1.04 -1.41
N ILE A 4 -3.18 1.29 -1.04
CA ILE A 4 -2.73 2.65 -0.77
C ILE A 4 -2.72 3.41 -2.10
N VAL A 5 -3.63 4.38 -2.21
CA VAL A 5 -3.69 5.34 -3.32
C VAL A 5 -3.31 6.69 -2.74
N LEU A 6 -2.18 7.26 -3.19
CA LEU A 6 -1.85 8.64 -2.85
C LEU A 6 -2.95 9.53 -3.46
N ALA A 7 -3.83 10.04 -2.60
CA ALA A 7 -4.83 11.03 -2.98
C ALA A 7 -4.11 12.37 -3.24
N MET A 8 -3.62 12.57 -4.46
CA MET A 8 -3.20 13.88 -4.92
C MET A 8 -4.46 14.71 -5.18
N ALA A 9 -4.75 15.67 -4.31
CA ALA A 9 -5.80 16.65 -4.58
C ALA A 9 -5.32 17.57 -5.72
N LEU A 10 -5.82 17.34 -6.94
CA LEU A 10 -5.60 18.21 -8.09
C LEU A 10 -6.42 19.50 -7.92
N SER A 11 -5.77 20.62 -7.61
CA SER A 11 -6.35 21.94 -7.81
C SER A 11 -6.01 22.41 -9.23
N ALA A 12 -6.97 22.25 -10.16
CA ALA A 12 -6.92 22.93 -11.45
C ALA A 12 -7.15 24.43 -11.20
N VAL A 13 -6.13 25.25 -11.42
CA VAL A 13 -6.22 26.71 -11.29
C VAL A 13 -7.02 27.25 -12.47
N GLY A 14 -8.32 27.48 -12.26
CA GLY A 14 -9.16 28.37 -13.04
C GLY A 14 -9.61 29.52 -12.15
N LEU A 15 -9.03 30.71 -12.33
CA LEU A 15 -9.39 31.96 -11.65
C LEU A 15 -10.74 32.50 -12.17
N PRO A 16 -11.54 33.27 -11.38
CA PRO A 16 -11.05 34.46 -10.68
C PRO A 16 -11.55 34.72 -9.24
N LEU A 17 -10.67 35.39 -8.48
CA LEU A 17 -10.89 36.29 -7.33
C LEU A 17 -11.37 35.71 -5.98
N ALA A 18 -10.58 36.06 -4.95
CA ALA A 18 -10.93 36.18 -3.52
C ALA A 18 -11.04 34.89 -2.68
N ALA A 19 -9.91 34.22 -2.49
CA ALA A 19 -9.41 33.87 -1.15
C ALA A 19 -7.94 33.51 -1.34
N VAL A 20 -7.03 34.31 -0.80
CA VAL A 20 -5.64 33.87 -0.65
C VAL A 20 -5.74 32.71 0.33
N ALA A 21 -5.83 31.48 -0.18
CA ALA A 21 -5.60 30.31 0.65
C ALA A 21 -4.23 30.55 1.26
N ALA A 22 -4.21 30.81 2.58
CA ALA A 22 -2.97 30.94 3.31
C ALA A 22 -2.09 29.76 2.87
N PRO A 23 -0.81 29.96 2.53
CA PRO A 23 0.06 28.85 2.20
C PRO A 23 -0.13 27.84 3.32
N ALA A 24 -0.54 26.62 2.95
CA ALA A 24 -0.69 25.52 3.88
C ALA A 24 0.51 25.59 4.83
N SER A 25 0.28 25.74 6.13
CA SER A 25 1.35 25.83 7.10
C SER A 25 2.30 24.67 6.83
N GLN A 26 3.48 24.97 6.25
CA GLN A 26 4.48 23.99 5.84
C GLN A 26 4.70 22.89 6.89
N PRO A 27 4.68 23.18 8.21
CA PRO A 27 4.86 22.14 9.23
C PRO A 27 3.88 20.97 9.17
N ALA A 28 2.61 21.18 8.81
CA ALA A 28 1.61 20.11 8.80
C ALA A 28 1.71 19.24 7.52
N VAL A 29 2.09 19.85 6.40
CA VAL A 29 2.45 19.13 5.17
C VAL A 29 3.73 18.32 5.40
N ASP A 30 4.73 18.90 6.06
CA ASP A 30 6.00 18.24 6.39
C ASP A 30 5.79 17.05 7.34
N ALA A 31 4.97 17.23 8.38
CA ALA A 31 4.58 16.15 9.29
C ALA A 31 3.84 15.03 8.56
N TYR A 32 2.89 15.37 7.68
CA TYR A 32 2.20 14.39 6.84
C TYR A 32 3.20 13.55 6.02
N TYR A 33 4.15 14.20 5.33
CA TYR A 33 5.14 13.48 4.51
C TYR A 33 6.00 12.55 5.35
N HIS A 34 6.50 13.05 6.47
CA HIS A 34 7.36 12.27 7.35
C HIS A 34 6.63 11.05 7.92
N ASP A 35 5.40 11.23 8.39
CA ASP A 35 4.58 10.15 8.93
C ASP A 35 4.24 9.13 7.85
N MET A 36 3.78 9.57 6.68
CA MET A 36 3.46 8.69 5.56
C MET A 36 4.67 7.90 5.09
N LEU A 37 5.83 8.55 4.96
CA LEU A 37 7.05 7.89 4.53
C LEU A 37 7.52 6.86 5.56
N SER A 38 7.48 7.21 6.85
CA SER A 38 7.85 6.33 7.95
C SER A 38 6.99 5.07 7.98
N ILE A 39 5.66 5.23 7.93
CA ILE A 39 4.70 4.12 7.95
C ILE A 39 4.88 3.23 6.71
N THR A 40 5.08 3.84 5.53
CA THR A 40 5.29 3.09 4.28
C THR A 40 6.62 2.33 4.31
N HIS A 41 7.68 2.91 4.89
CA HIS A 41 8.98 2.26 5.00
C HIS A 41 8.95 1.07 5.97
N ASP A 42 8.30 1.22 7.13
CA ASP A 42 8.10 0.12 8.09
C ASP A 42 7.33 -1.05 7.50
N ALA A 43 6.31 -0.77 6.68
CA ALA A 43 5.56 -1.79 5.96
C ALA A 43 6.39 -2.43 4.82
N ASN A 44 7.21 -1.65 4.10
CA ASN A 44 8.13 -2.17 3.09
C ASN A 44 9.17 -3.12 3.69
N GLN A 45 9.74 -2.78 4.85
CA GLN A 45 10.70 -3.63 5.53
C GLN A 45 10.08 -4.98 5.93
N ALA A 46 8.82 -4.98 6.36
CA ALA A 46 8.11 -6.21 6.64
C ALA A 46 7.76 -6.99 5.37
N GLY A 47 7.45 -6.30 4.27
CA GLY A 47 7.23 -6.91 2.95
C GLY A 47 8.47 -7.66 2.46
N GLU A 48 9.64 -7.04 2.57
CA GLU A 48 10.92 -7.67 2.24
C GLU A 48 11.18 -8.93 3.08
N ALA A 49 10.94 -8.86 4.40
CA ALA A 49 11.10 -10.00 5.30
C ALA A 49 10.11 -11.14 4.97
N CYS A 50 8.87 -10.81 4.61
CA CYS A 50 7.89 -11.79 4.15
C CYS A 50 8.35 -12.45 2.84
N MET A 51 8.77 -11.67 1.83
CA MET A 51 9.24 -12.20 0.55
C MET A 51 10.47 -13.10 0.72
N SER A 52 11.42 -12.71 1.58
CA SER A 52 12.58 -13.54 1.92
C SER A 52 12.16 -14.86 2.57
N SER A 53 11.21 -14.80 3.51
CA SER A 53 10.65 -15.99 4.17
C SER A 53 9.97 -16.93 3.16
N LEU A 54 9.19 -16.37 2.23
CA LEU A 54 8.49 -17.14 1.19
C LEU A 54 9.41 -17.78 0.15
N LYS A 55 10.61 -17.25 -0.07
CA LYS A 55 11.64 -17.90 -0.90
C LYS A 55 12.21 -19.15 -0.21
N ASN A 56 12.35 -19.09 1.12
CA ASN A 56 12.96 -20.16 1.91
C ASN A 56 11.95 -21.27 2.30
N HIS A 57 10.66 -20.95 2.35
CA HIS A 57 9.60 -21.91 2.66
C HIS A 57 8.84 -22.30 1.38
N ARG A 58 8.97 -23.57 0.95
CA ARG A 58 8.25 -24.15 -0.21
C ARG A 58 6.74 -24.34 0.03
N SER A 59 6.28 -24.19 1.27
CA SER A 59 4.88 -24.34 1.62
C SER A 59 4.15 -23.00 1.53
N SER A 60 2.91 -23.05 1.05
CA SER A 60 1.93 -21.95 0.97
C SER A 60 1.47 -21.41 2.34
N ALA A 61 2.00 -21.92 3.45
CA ALA A 61 1.59 -21.51 4.77
C ALA A 61 2.08 -20.09 5.05
N THR A 62 1.16 -19.19 5.41
CA THR A 62 1.51 -17.82 5.79
C THR A 62 2.51 -17.84 6.95
N THR A 63 3.74 -17.41 6.67
CA THR A 63 4.81 -17.34 7.68
C THR A 63 4.49 -16.25 8.72
N PRO A 64 5.05 -16.31 9.94
CA PRO A 64 4.94 -15.21 10.90
C PRO A 64 5.34 -13.85 10.32
N ALA A 65 6.39 -13.81 9.48
CA ALA A 65 6.83 -12.61 8.79
C ALA A 65 5.75 -12.05 7.84
N CYS A 66 5.04 -12.91 7.12
CA CYS A 66 3.96 -12.49 6.24
C CYS A 66 2.71 -12.01 6.99
N ARG A 67 2.37 -12.62 8.13
CA ARG A 67 1.31 -12.07 9.01
C ARG A 67 1.65 -10.67 9.52
N THR A 68 2.90 -10.44 9.91
CA THR A 68 3.37 -9.11 10.30
C THR A 68 3.28 -8.13 9.14
N PHE A 69 3.64 -8.55 7.93
CA PHE A 69 3.51 -7.73 6.73
C PHE A 69 2.04 -7.34 6.46
N GLU A 70 1.10 -8.29 6.50
CA GLU A 70 -0.33 -7.99 6.32
C GLU A 70 -0.85 -6.96 7.32
N GLN A 71 -0.50 -7.12 8.60
CA GLN A 71 -0.89 -6.17 9.64
C GLN A 71 -0.31 -4.77 9.40
N ARG A 72 0.96 -4.68 9.01
CA ARG A 72 1.62 -3.39 8.72
C ARG A 72 1.10 -2.75 7.44
N TYR A 73 0.79 -3.54 6.41
CA TYR A 73 0.15 -3.06 5.19
C TYR A 73 -1.23 -2.46 5.50
N GLN A 74 -2.06 -3.17 6.27
CA GLN A 74 -3.38 -2.66 6.65
C GLN A 74 -3.27 -1.37 7.47
N ARG A 75 -2.33 -1.31 8.42
CA ARG A 75 -2.04 -0.08 9.16
C ARG A 75 -1.62 1.06 8.22
N ALA A 76 -0.79 0.78 7.22
CA ALA A 76 -0.36 1.79 6.26
C ALA A 76 -1.54 2.32 5.43
N VAL A 77 -2.46 1.45 5.01
CA VAL A 77 -3.73 1.86 4.35
C VAL A 77 -4.52 2.78 5.27
N ASP A 78 -4.83 2.35 6.49
CA ASP A 78 -5.69 3.11 7.42
C ASP A 78 -5.08 4.47 7.79
N GLN A 79 -3.77 4.51 8.05
CA GLN A 79 -3.07 5.75 8.36
C GLN A 79 -3.01 6.67 7.15
N SER A 80 -2.83 6.15 5.94
CA SER A 80 -2.81 6.97 4.73
C SER A 80 -4.13 7.69 4.48
N GLU A 81 -5.25 7.01 4.73
CA GLU A 81 -6.59 7.59 4.63
C GLU A 81 -6.80 8.64 5.73
N SER A 82 -6.41 8.34 6.97
CA SER A 82 -6.54 9.26 8.10
C SER A 82 -5.72 10.54 7.91
N LEU A 83 -4.46 10.40 7.49
CA LEU A 83 -3.54 11.52 7.27
C LEU A 83 -4.00 12.39 6.09
N ALA A 84 -4.49 11.79 5.01
CA ALA A 84 -5.04 12.52 3.87
C ALA A 84 -6.32 13.29 4.26
N ALA A 85 -7.19 12.69 5.09
CA ALA A 85 -8.37 13.37 5.61
C ALA A 85 -8.00 14.57 6.50
N ARG A 86 -6.97 14.44 7.35
CA ARG A 86 -6.47 15.55 8.19
C ARG A 86 -5.92 16.70 7.35
N LEU A 87 -5.13 16.42 6.30
CA LEU A 87 -4.67 17.45 5.36
C LEU A 87 -5.85 18.17 4.71
N LYS A 88 -6.87 17.43 4.27
CA LYS A 88 -8.07 18.00 3.65
C LYS A 88 -8.86 18.90 4.60
N VAL A 89 -9.10 18.45 5.84
CA VAL A 89 -9.77 19.25 6.87
C VAL A 89 -8.99 20.51 7.22
N ALA A 90 -7.65 20.43 7.22
CA ALA A 90 -6.76 21.57 7.42
C ALA A 90 -6.68 22.52 6.22
N GLY A 91 -7.40 22.25 5.11
CA GLY A 91 -7.37 23.05 3.89
C GLY A 91 -6.02 22.98 3.15
N GLN A 92 -5.22 21.96 3.40
CA GLN A 92 -3.87 21.83 2.85
C GLN A 92 -3.86 20.93 1.62
N THR A 93 -3.03 21.28 0.64
CA THR A 93 -2.89 20.54 -0.63
C THR A 93 -1.43 20.21 -0.87
N LEU A 94 -1.14 18.97 -1.27
CA LEU A 94 0.20 18.56 -1.68
C LEU A 94 0.43 19.04 -3.12
N HIS A 95 1.44 19.87 -3.33
CA HIS A 95 1.82 20.31 -4.67
C HIS A 95 2.39 19.13 -5.46
N ARG A 96 1.84 18.85 -6.65
CA ARG A 96 2.27 17.75 -7.54
C ARG A 96 3.77 17.81 -7.89
N SER A 97 4.36 18.99 -7.86
CA SER A 97 5.79 19.24 -8.14
C SER A 97 6.70 19.04 -6.93
N ASP A 98 6.16 18.68 -5.76
CA ASP A 98 6.95 18.46 -4.56
C ASP A 98 7.83 17.22 -4.75
N PRO A 99 9.18 17.34 -4.69
CA PRO A 99 10.08 16.22 -4.92
C PRO A 99 9.89 15.08 -3.91
N ARG A 100 9.33 15.36 -2.72
CA ARG A 100 9.04 14.35 -1.69
C ARG A 100 7.91 13.41 -2.10
N LEU A 101 7.00 13.86 -2.96
CA LEU A 101 5.97 12.97 -3.53
C LEU A 101 6.59 11.87 -4.36
N ALA A 102 7.65 12.16 -5.12
CA ALA A 102 8.31 11.12 -5.92
C ALA A 102 8.89 10.01 -5.05
N GLN A 103 9.44 10.34 -3.88
CA GLN A 103 9.94 9.34 -2.94
C GLN A 103 8.79 8.54 -2.33
N LEU A 104 7.74 9.22 -1.86
CA LEU A 104 6.59 8.57 -1.26
C LEU A 104 5.86 7.65 -2.26
N THR A 105 5.66 8.11 -3.50
CA THR A 105 5.09 7.32 -4.59
C THR A 105 5.89 6.03 -4.82
N ARG A 106 7.23 6.11 -4.95
CA ARG A 106 8.06 4.90 -5.14
C ARG A 106 7.98 3.94 -3.96
N ALA A 107 7.96 4.46 -2.73
CA ALA A 107 7.83 3.65 -1.53
C ALA A 107 6.46 2.94 -1.48
N THR A 108 5.39 3.63 -1.86
CA THR A 108 4.04 3.06 -1.95
C THR A 108 3.91 2.04 -3.08
N GLU A 109 4.53 2.29 -4.23
CA GLU A 109 4.59 1.32 -5.34
C GLU A 109 5.29 0.03 -4.93
N THR A 110 6.43 0.15 -4.24
CA THR A 110 7.16 -1.00 -3.68
C THR A 110 6.28 -1.78 -2.70
N LEU A 111 5.56 -1.08 -1.83
CA LEU A 111 4.70 -1.69 -0.83
C LEU A 111 3.53 -2.45 -1.48
N ASN A 112 2.89 -1.83 -2.48
CA ASN A 112 1.84 -2.47 -3.25
C ASN A 112 2.37 -3.68 -4.01
N HIS A 113 3.58 -3.60 -4.58
CA HIS A 113 4.20 -4.73 -5.27
C HIS A 113 4.45 -5.93 -4.33
N TYR A 114 4.88 -5.70 -3.09
CA TYR A 114 5.01 -6.78 -2.11
C TYR A 114 3.67 -7.43 -1.78
N MET A 115 2.59 -6.65 -1.67
CA MET A 115 1.25 -7.19 -1.41
C MET A 115 0.74 -7.99 -2.61
N ASP A 116 0.95 -7.50 -3.83
CA ASP A 116 0.57 -8.20 -5.06
C ASP A 116 1.27 -9.55 -5.17
N ASN A 117 2.60 -9.59 -4.98
CA ASN A 117 3.36 -10.85 -5.00
C ASN A 117 2.93 -11.83 -3.91
N TYR A 118 2.56 -11.31 -2.74
CA TYR A 118 2.07 -12.14 -1.64
C TYR A 118 0.70 -12.76 -1.95
N GLN A 119 -0.19 -12.02 -2.62
CA GLN A 119 -1.54 -12.47 -2.98
C GLN A 119 -1.61 -13.34 -4.23
N ASP A 120 -0.75 -13.11 -5.22
CA ASP A 120 -0.69 -13.90 -6.46
C ASP A 120 -0.20 -15.33 -6.18
N ARG A 121 0.45 -15.57 -5.03
CA ARG A 121 0.80 -16.93 -4.63
C ARG A 121 -0.46 -17.75 -4.38
N PRO A 122 -0.66 -18.87 -5.10
CA PRO A 122 -1.81 -19.71 -4.88
C PRO A 122 -1.77 -20.25 -3.44
N SER A 123 -2.87 -20.03 -2.71
CA SER A 123 -3.16 -20.81 -1.50
C SER A 123 -3.03 -22.28 -1.88
N ALA A 124 -2.14 -23.05 -1.25
CA ALA A 124 -2.12 -24.49 -1.52
C ALA A 124 -3.48 -25.05 -1.08
N GLY A 125 -4.27 -25.41 -2.09
CA GLY A 125 -5.69 -25.68 -1.97
C GLY A 125 -6.37 -25.67 -3.33
N GLU A 126 -5.86 -24.91 -4.31
CA GLU A 126 -6.45 -24.84 -5.66
C GLU A 126 -5.77 -25.75 -6.71
N GLN A 127 -5.02 -26.76 -6.26
CA GLN A 127 -4.50 -27.85 -7.12
C GLN A 127 -5.04 -29.23 -6.75
N ASP A 128 -6.07 -29.33 -5.92
CA ASP A 128 -6.75 -30.61 -5.59
C ASP A 128 -8.19 -30.64 -6.15
N GLY A 129 -8.38 -30.11 -7.35
CA GLY A 129 -9.72 -29.81 -7.88
C GLY A 129 -9.91 -29.97 -9.38
N VAL A 130 -9.07 -30.73 -10.09
CA VAL A 130 -9.28 -31.14 -11.50
C VAL A 130 -8.48 -32.46 -11.66
N MET A 131 -9.01 -33.67 -11.89
CA MET A 131 -10.19 -34.11 -12.62
C MET A 131 -10.57 -35.52 -12.12
N HIS A 132 -11.85 -35.73 -11.81
CA HIS A 132 -12.47 -37.04 -11.98
C HIS A 132 -12.36 -37.44 -13.46
N ILE A 133 -11.72 -38.56 -13.78
CA ILE A 133 -12.06 -39.36 -14.96
C ILE A 133 -12.08 -40.83 -14.53
N MET A 134 -13.26 -41.42 -14.68
CA MET A 134 -13.58 -42.84 -14.53
C MET A 134 -12.77 -43.71 -15.49
N GLU A 135 -12.39 -44.92 -15.08
CA GLU A 135 -12.78 -46.17 -15.74
C GLU A 135 -12.11 -47.36 -15.05
N GLU A 136 -12.88 -48.08 -14.22
CA GLU A 136 -12.79 -49.55 -14.19
C GLU A 136 -13.37 -50.07 -15.50
N PRO A 137 -12.74 -51.09 -16.09
CA PRO A 137 -13.54 -52.26 -16.42
C PRO A 137 -12.89 -53.56 -15.95
N MET A 138 -13.75 -54.42 -15.39
CA MET A 138 -13.51 -55.84 -15.21
C MET A 138 -13.02 -56.49 -16.52
N HIS A 139 -12.05 -57.41 -16.40
CA HIS A 139 -12.10 -58.78 -16.93
C HIS A 139 -11.01 -59.63 -16.26
#